data_AF-A0A7R6RC54-F1
#
_entry.id   AF-A0A7R6RC54-F1
#
_cell.length_a   1.000
_cell.length_b   1.000
_cell.length_c   1.000
_cell.angle_alpha   90.00
_cell.angle_beta   90.00
_cell.angle_gamma   90.00
#
_symmetry.space_group_name_H-M   'P 1'
#
loop_
_entity.id
_entity.type
_entity.pdbx_description
1 polymer ?
#
loop_
_entity_poly.entity_id
_entity_poly.type
_entity_poly.pdbx_seq_one_letter_code
_entity_poly.pdbx_strand_id
1 'polypeptide(L)' 'MIGATLLTSEGQRQGYEIYFKASRSGQRGGLIKLFVQSAHVRDASHKSSQPKKKIGLFVILHNIQTNQPIREPK' A
#
# COMPACT_ATOMS: atom_id res chain seq x y z
N MET A 1 1.43 -0.22 -1.96
CA MET A 1 1.81 1.08 -1.38
C MET A 1 0.71 2.08 -1.63
N ILE A 2 0.20 2.72 -0.57
CA ILE A 2 -0.75 3.84 -0.66
C ILE A 2 -0.05 5.07 -0.09
N GLY A 3 -0.22 6.22 -0.75
CA GLY A 3 0.18 7.50 -0.19
C GLY A 3 -0.91 8.03 0.72
N ALA A 4 -0.55 8.43 1.93
CA ALA A 4 -1.43 9.16 2.83
C ALA A 4 -0.85 10.54 3.11
N THR A 5 -1.71 11.53 3.34
CA THR A 5 -1.30 12.86 3.77
C THR A 5 -1.98 13.15 5.10
N LEU A 6 -1.20 13.48 6.12
CA LEU A 6 -1.68 13.86 7.44
C LEU A 6 -1.36 15.33 7.70
N LEU A 7 -2.19 15.98 8.51
CA LEU A 7 -1.90 17.30 9.07
C LEU A 7 -1.21 17.10 10.43
N THR A 8 -0.04 17.72 10.60
CA THR A 8 0.66 17.71 11.89
C THR A 8 0.03 18.69 12.87
N SER A 9 0.41 18.60 14.14
CA SER A 9 0.07 19.56 15.20
C SER A 9 0.44 21.00 14.83
N GLU A 10 1.49 21.20 14.03
CA GLU A 10 1.92 22.52 13.55
C GLU A 10 1.19 22.95 12.26
N GLY A 11 0.16 22.22 11.83
CA GLY A 11 -0.60 22.50 10.61
C GLY A 11 0.14 22.18 9.30
N GLN A 12 1.30 21.52 9.37
CA GLN A 12 2.04 21.14 8.17
C GLN A 12 1.49 19.85 7.56
N ARG A 13 1.53 19.75 6.22
CA ARG A 13 1.14 18.52 5.51
C ARG A 13 2.32 17.57 5.47
N GLN A 14 2.23 16.46 6.18
CA GLN A 14 3.22 15.39 6.15
C GLN A 14 2.72 14.23 5.30
N GLY A 15 3.46 13.92 4.24
CA GLY A 15 3.21 12.75 3.41
C GLY A 15 3.76 11.48 4.06
N TYR A 16 2.99 10.40 3.98
CA TYR A 16 3.37 9.06 4.42
C TYR A 16 3.23 8.06 3.28
N GLU A 17 4.06 7.04 3.34
CA GLU A 17 4.05 5.89 2.46
C GLU A 17 3.73 4.64 3.27
N ILE A 18 2.60 4.01 2.97
CA ILE A 18 2.10 2.87 3.73
C ILE A 18 2.24 1.60 2.90
N TYR A 19 2.92 0.62 3.47
CA TYR A 19 3.07 -0.73 2.94
C TYR A 19 2.08 -1.65 3.64
N PHE A 20 1.39 -2.49 2.86
CA PHE A 20 0.36 -3.39 3.37
C PHE A 20 0.44 -4.74 2.69
N LYS A 21 -0.01 -5.76 3.42
CA LYS A 21 -0.30 -7.10 2.90
C LYS A 21 -1.81 -7.22 2.73
N ALA A 22 -2.25 -7.88 1.66
CA ALA A 22 -3.65 -8.16 1.41
C ALA A 22 -3.93 -9.66 1.53
N SER A 23 -5.09 -10.04 2.07
CA SER A 23 -5.55 -11.43 2.07
C SER A 23 -7.07 -11.53 1.94
N ARG A 24 -7.57 -12.69 1.50
CA ARG A 24 -9.01 -12.95 1.46
C ARG A 24 -9.56 -13.05 2.88
N SER A 25 -10.74 -12.47 3.13
CA SER A 25 -11.36 -12.52 4.46
C SER A 25 -11.89 -13.90 4.84
N GLY A 26 -12.15 -14.77 3.85
CA GLY A 26 -12.78 -16.09 4.02
C GLY A 26 -14.29 -16.04 4.19
N GLN A 27 -14.89 -14.86 4.36
CA GLN A 27 -16.33 -14.67 4.50
C GLN A 27 -17.01 -14.57 3.14
N ARG A 28 -18.27 -15.06 3.05
CA ARG A 28 -19.12 -14.86 1.85
C ARG A 28 -19.26 -13.35 1.60
N GLY A 29 -18.91 -12.90 0.40
CA GLY A 29 -19.04 -11.48 0.01
C GLY A 29 -17.78 -10.81 -0.55
N GLY A 30 -16.69 -11.54 -0.80
CA GLY A 30 -15.54 -11.00 -1.55
C GLY A 30 -14.71 -9.94 -0.82
N LEU A 31 -14.89 -9.79 0.49
CA LEU A 31 -14.15 -8.84 1.32
C LEU A 31 -12.66 -9.21 1.39
N ILE A 32 -11.80 -8.19 1.29
CA ILE A 32 -10.34 -8.30 1.40
C ILE A 32 -9.88 -7.65 2.71
N LYS A 33 -8.99 -8.34 3.41
CA LYS A 33 -8.29 -7.82 4.60
C LYS A 33 -7.02 -7.11 4.14
N LEU A 34 -6.84 -5.86 4.59
CA LEU A 34 -5.60 -5.10 4.42
C LEU A 34 -4.89 -5.00 5.76
N PHE A 35 -3.67 -5.52 5.83
CA PHE A 35 -2.83 -5.47 7.02
C PHE A 35 -1.71 -4.48 6.77
N VAL A 36 -1.67 -3.40 7.54
CA VAL A 36 -0.53 -2.47 7.53
C VAL A 36 0.71 -3.23 7.99
N GLN A 37 1.80 -3.14 7.21
CA GLN A 37 3.09 -3.76 7.52
C GLN A 37 4.08 -2.72 8.02
N SER A 38 4.17 -1.58 7.34
CA SER A 38 4.99 -0.44 7.74
C SER A 38 4.44 0.87 7.18
N ALA A 39 4.83 1.98 7.80
CA ALA A 39 4.54 3.32 7.32
C ALA A 39 5.81 4.18 7.45
N HIS A 40 6.19 4.86 6.37
CA HIS A 40 7.39 5.69 6.31
C HIS A 40 7.04 7.12 5.96
N VAL A 41 7.75 8.08 6.56
CA VAL A 41 7.62 9.49 6.23
C VAL A 41 8.18 9.72 4.83
N ARG A 42 7.46 10.47 3.99
CA ARG A 42 7.96 10.90 2.68
C ARG A 42 8.90 12.08 2.86
N ASP A 43 10.15 11.79 3.20
CA ASP A 43 11.24 12.75 3.22
C ASP A 43 12.12 12.63 1.96
N ALA A 44 13.08 13.55 1.81
CA ALA A 44 13.98 13.57 0.66
C ALA A 44 14.87 12.31 0.58
N SER A 45 15.22 11.71 1.73
CA SER A 45 15.98 10.45 1.80
C SER A 45 15.17 9.23 1.36
N HIS A 46 13.86 9.20 1.61
CA HIS A 46 12.98 8.08 1.24
C HIS A 46 12.57 8.09 -0.24
N LYS A 47 12.71 9.23 -0.94
CA LYS A 47 12.46 9.29 -2.39
C LYS A 47 13.37 8.35 -3.18
N SER A 48 14.59 8.06 -2.72
CA SER A 48 15.55 7.22 -3.43
C SER A 48 15.30 5.71 -3.26
N SER A 49 14.61 5.30 -2.18
CA SER A 49 14.29 3.90 -1.88
C SER A 49 12.97 3.41 -2.51
N GLN A 50 12.22 4.31 -3.16
CA GLN A 50 10.93 3.96 -3.74
C GLN A 50 11.08 3.02 -4.96
N PRO A 51 10.26 1.95 -5.07
CA PRO A 51 10.23 1.12 -6.26
C PRO A 51 9.90 1.97 -7.50
N LYS A 52 10.75 1.88 -8.54
CA LYS A 52 10.57 2.62 -9.80
C LYS A 52 9.26 2.27 -10.51
N LYS A 53 8.77 1.04 -10.31
CA LYS A 53 7.50 0.55 -10.84
C LYS A 53 6.59 0.17 -9.69
N LYS A 54 5.36 0.68 -9.73
CA LYS A 54 4.34 0.47 -8.70
C LYS A 54 3.28 -0.48 -9.25
N ILE A 55 2.90 -1.48 -8.47
CA ILE A 55 1.68 -2.26 -8.75
C ILE A 55 0.49 -1.47 -8.22
N GLY A 56 -0.50 -1.22 -9.07
CA GLY A 56 -1.74 -0.55 -8.66
C GLY A 56 -2.51 -1.37 -7.61
N LEU A 57 -3.13 -0.68 -6.65
CA LEU A 57 -3.90 -1.34 -5.58
C LEU A 57 -4.97 -2.28 -6.15
N PHE A 58 -5.71 -1.86 -7.18
CA PHE A 58 -6.76 -2.68 -7.80
C PHE A 58 -6.24 -4.00 -8.37
N VAL A 59 -5.01 -4.03 -8.91
CA VAL A 59 -4.37 -5.25 -9.42
C VAL A 59 -4.06 -6.21 -8.26
N ILE A 60 -3.53 -5.68 -7.16
CA ILE A 60 -3.28 -6.47 -5.93
C ILE A 60 -4.60 -7.07 -5.43
N LEU A 61 -5.65 -6.25 -5.31
CA LEU A 61 -6.95 -6.69 -4.80
C LEU A 61 -7.59 -7.76 -5.70
N HIS A 62 -7.62 -7.53 -7.01
CA HIS A 62 -8.16 -8.47 -7.99
C HIS A 62 -7.42 -9.81 -7.95
N ASN A 63 -6.08 -9.79 -7.92
CA ASN A 63 -5.28 -11.01 -7.89
C ASN A 63 -5.48 -11.79 -6.59
N ILE A 64 -5.60 -11.10 -5.44
CA ILE A 64 -5.91 -11.76 -4.16
C ILE A 64 -7.29 -12.42 -4.18
N GLN A 65 -8.31 -11.75 -4.76
CA GLN A 65 -9.66 -12.31 -4.91
C GLN A 65 -9.67 -13.53 -5.83
N THR A 66 -8.97 -13.46 -6.96
CA THR A 66 -8.93 -14.51 -8.00
C THR A 66 -7.85 -15.56 -7.79
N ASN A 67 -7.12 -15.49 -6.67
CA ASN A 67 -6.00 -16.38 -6.32
C ASN A 67 -4.86 -16.42 -7.36
N GLN A 68 -4.59 -15.28 -7.99
CA GLN A 68 -3.49 -15.12 -8.94
C GLN A 68 -2.23 -14.63 -8.22
N PRO A 69 -1.04 -15.15 -8.57
CA PRO A 69 0.23 -14.65 -8.02
C PRO A 69 0.47 -13.21 -8.46
N ILE A 70 0.93 -12.36 -7.53
CA ILE A 70 1.33 -10.99 -7.82
C ILE A 70 2.79 -11.02 -8.26
N ARG A 71 3.06 -10.67 -9.51
CA ARG A 71 4.43 -10.58 -10.03
C ARG A 71 5.06 -9.27 -9.57
N GLU A 72 6.23 -9.36 -8.96
CA GLU A 72 7.00 -8.18 -8.61
C GLU A 72 7.45 -7.45 -9.88
N PRO A 73 7.31 -6.12 -9.93
CA PRO A 73 7.76 -5.36 -11.07
C PRO A 73 9.30 -5.41 -11.16
N LYS A 74 9.80 -5.81 -12.33
CA LYS A 74 11.23 -5.74 -12.69
C LYS A 74 11.69 -4.29 -12.92
#